data_AF-A0AAE0EUX4-F1
#
_entry.id   AF-A0AAE0EUX4-F1
#
_cell.length_a   1.000
_cell.length_b   1.000
_cell.length_c   1.000
_cell.angle_alpha   90.00
_cell.angle_beta   90.00
_cell.angle_gamma   90.00
#
_symmetry.space_group_name_H-M   'P 1'
#
loop_
_entity.id
_entity.type
_entity.pdbx_description
1 polymer ?
#
loop_
_entity_poly.entity_id
_entity_poly.type
_entity_poly.pdbx_seq_one_letter_code
_entity_poly.pdbx_strand_id
1 'polypeptide(L)'
;MSKMGGSTPKEHIETIRAEYHVSKGTRTHRSYQNSCEIIGRELGGDTTQFLMELTQNAEDNHYDDAETQPKLELQLLADDPTQHAGCKGAVLTYNNERGFRQEDIESICDMGESSKKKTTRQWDAHKGGRGYIGEKGIGFKSVFKISPCPHIFSRNQDGAYDFKFQKDPDEEVGLGFVVPKWVDVVPDQFCAVFLVIDVVAAKTL
;
A
#
# COMPACT_ATOMS: atom_id res chain seq x y z
N MET A 1 -28.55 -26.24 3.02
CA MET A 1 -28.22 -25.55 1.74
C MET A 1 -28.00 -24.08 2.03
N SER A 2 -26.75 -23.65 2.02
CA SER A 2 -26.27 -22.29 1.75
C SER A 2 -24.75 -22.40 1.70
N LYS A 3 -24.15 -22.22 0.53
CA LYS A 3 -22.68 -22.11 0.41
C LYS A 3 -22.28 -20.85 1.18
N MET A 4 -21.33 -20.95 2.11
CA MET A 4 -20.63 -19.77 2.63
C MET A 4 -19.92 -19.12 1.43
N GLY A 5 -20.54 -18.11 0.83
CA GLY A 5 -19.86 -17.25 -0.15
C GLY A 5 -18.78 -16.48 0.59
N GLY A 6 -17.56 -16.48 0.07
CA GLY A 6 -16.47 -15.67 0.63
C GLY A 6 -16.86 -14.18 0.66
N SER A 7 -16.26 -13.42 1.59
CA SER A 7 -16.43 -11.97 1.64
C SER A 7 -16.00 -11.34 0.32
N THR A 8 -16.80 -10.39 -0.18
CA THR A 8 -16.41 -9.57 -1.32
C THR A 8 -15.18 -8.72 -0.95
N PRO A 9 -14.38 -8.27 -1.94
CA PRO A 9 -13.26 -7.36 -1.67
C PRO A 9 -13.63 -6.11 -0.86
N LYS A 10 -14.83 -5.54 -1.09
CA LYS A 10 -15.33 -4.39 -0.33
C LYS A 10 -15.63 -4.74 1.13
N GLU A 11 -16.35 -5.84 1.36
CA GLU A 11 -16.64 -6.32 2.73
C GLU A 11 -15.36 -6.66 3.49
N HIS A 12 -14.34 -7.20 2.80
CA HIS A 12 -13.03 -7.45 3.39
C HIS A 12 -12.35 -6.15 3.85
N ILE A 13 -12.29 -5.12 2.99
CA ILE A 13 -11.75 -3.80 3.36
C ILE A 13 -12.52 -3.17 4.53
N GLU A 14 -13.85 -3.28 4.53
CA GLU A 14 -14.70 -2.80 5.62
C GLU A 14 -14.47 -3.56 6.93
N THR A 15 -14.17 -4.86 6.85
CA THR A 15 -13.82 -5.69 8.01
C THR A 15 -12.51 -5.22 8.65
N ILE A 16 -11.45 -5.03 7.87
CA ILE A 16 -10.16 -4.51 8.35
C ILE A 16 -10.35 -3.14 9.03
N ARG A 17 -11.15 -2.25 8.42
CA ARG A 17 -11.47 -0.94 9.02
C ARG A 17 -12.17 -1.10 10.37
N ALA A 18 -13.16 -1.99 10.45
CA ALA A 18 -13.92 -2.23 11.67
C ALA A 18 -13.03 -2.77 12.80
N GLU A 19 -12.06 -3.64 12.51
CA GLU A 19 -11.11 -4.15 13.51
C GLU A 19 -10.26 -3.03 14.13
N TYR A 20 -9.72 -2.15 13.28
CA TYR A 20 -9.01 -0.98 13.77
C TYR A 20 -9.92 -0.04 14.57
N HIS A 21 -11.17 0.14 14.14
CA HIS A 21 -12.14 0.97 14.85
C HIS A 21 -12.49 0.41 16.23
N VAL A 22 -12.68 -0.91 16.36
CA VAL A 22 -12.96 -1.58 17.65
C VAL A 22 -11.82 -1.38 18.65
N SER A 23 -10.58 -1.24 18.17
CA SER A 23 -9.45 -0.95 19.05
C SER A 23 -9.50 0.48 19.66
N LYS A 24 -10.28 1.42 19.10
CA LYS A 24 -10.26 2.83 19.48
C LYS A 24 -10.47 3.05 20.98
N GLY A 25 -9.62 3.89 21.58
CA GLY A 25 -9.64 4.16 23.03
C GLY A 25 -8.91 3.12 23.90
N THR A 26 -8.45 2.00 23.33
CA THR A 26 -7.68 0.99 24.08
C THR A 26 -6.18 1.32 24.16
N ARG A 27 -5.44 0.54 24.97
CA ARG A 27 -3.97 0.60 24.97
C ARG A 27 -3.39 0.19 23.61
N THR A 28 -3.97 -0.81 22.96
CA THR A 28 -3.53 -1.29 21.63
C THR A 28 -3.61 -0.17 20.59
N HIS A 29 -4.70 0.59 20.59
CA HIS A 29 -4.86 1.70 19.66
C HIS A 29 -3.86 2.83 19.89
N ARG A 30 -3.49 3.12 21.14
CA ARG A 30 -2.39 4.06 21.42
C ARG A 30 -1.05 3.55 20.91
N SER A 31 -0.78 2.25 21.03
CA SER A 31 0.39 1.65 20.40
C SER A 31 0.35 1.82 18.88
N TYR A 32 -0.82 1.66 18.26
CA TYR A 32 -0.98 1.90 16.84
C TYR A 32 -0.72 3.35 16.43
N GLN A 33 -1.26 4.32 17.16
CA GLN A 33 -0.99 5.74 16.94
C GLN A 33 0.52 6.03 17.01
N ASN A 34 1.20 5.53 18.04
CA ASN A 34 2.65 5.67 18.18
C ASN A 34 3.42 5.04 17.01
N SER A 35 2.99 3.86 16.52
CA SER A 35 3.60 3.23 15.35
C SER A 35 3.42 4.07 14.09
N CYS A 36 2.24 4.67 13.87
CA CYS A 36 1.99 5.58 12.75
C CYS A 36 2.91 6.82 12.82
N GLU A 37 3.11 7.39 14.01
CA GLU A 37 4.05 8.51 14.21
C GLU A 37 5.50 8.12 13.93
N ILE A 38 5.91 6.90 14.29
CA ILE A 38 7.24 6.37 13.99
C ILE A 38 7.40 6.19 12.48
N ILE A 39 6.43 5.56 11.80
CA ILE A 39 6.42 5.41 10.34
C ILE A 39 6.55 6.79 9.68
N GLY A 40 5.74 7.77 10.09
CA GLY A 40 5.79 9.13 9.55
C GLY A 40 7.18 9.79 9.67
N ARG A 41 7.91 9.53 10.77
CA ARG A 41 9.28 10.01 10.96
C ARG A 41 10.32 9.24 10.15
N GLU A 42 10.22 7.90 10.08
CA GLU A 42 11.14 7.05 9.31
C GLU A 42 11.01 7.28 7.79
N LEU A 43 9.84 7.73 7.33
CA LEU A 43 9.65 8.15 5.93
C LEU A 43 10.38 9.46 5.58
N GLY A 44 10.93 10.19 6.56
CA GLY A 44 11.81 11.33 6.29
C GLY A 44 13.14 10.89 5.67
N GLY A 45 13.50 11.42 4.51
CA GLY A 45 14.78 11.11 3.85
C GLY A 45 14.67 11.09 2.32
N ASP A 46 15.59 10.36 1.68
CA ASP A 46 15.67 10.25 0.23
C ASP A 46 14.35 9.71 -0.38
N THR A 47 13.83 10.48 -1.33
CA THR A 47 12.58 10.22 -2.05
C THR A 47 12.76 9.29 -3.24
N THR A 48 13.97 8.80 -3.56
CA THR A 48 14.17 7.82 -4.65
C THR A 48 13.96 6.38 -4.20
N GLN A 49 13.96 6.14 -2.89
CA GLN A 49 13.86 4.79 -2.32
C GLN A 49 12.53 4.09 -2.65
N PHE A 50 11.43 4.83 -2.83
CA PHE A 50 10.15 4.19 -3.18
C PHE A 50 10.27 3.45 -4.51
N LEU A 51 10.98 4.00 -5.51
CA LEU A 51 11.16 3.35 -6.82
C LEU A 51 11.77 1.96 -6.67
N MET A 52 12.80 1.84 -5.81
CA MET A 52 13.45 0.55 -5.54
C MET A 52 12.50 -0.44 -4.87
N GLU A 53 11.65 0.02 -3.95
CA GLU A 53 10.64 -0.82 -3.30
C GLU A 53 9.53 -1.24 -4.30
N LEU A 54 9.14 -0.36 -5.23
CA LEU A 54 8.18 -0.71 -6.29
C LEU A 54 8.73 -1.75 -7.25
N THR A 55 10.00 -1.61 -7.63
CA THR A 55 10.66 -2.61 -8.47
C THR A 55 10.76 -3.95 -7.75
N GLN A 56 11.13 -3.96 -6.47
CA GLN A 56 11.17 -5.20 -5.67
C GLN A 56 9.79 -5.85 -5.55
N ASN A 57 8.73 -5.05 -5.33
CA ASN A 57 7.36 -5.57 -5.33
C ASN A 57 7.03 -6.23 -6.67
N ALA A 58 7.39 -5.59 -7.79
CA ALA A 58 7.15 -6.13 -9.12
C ALA A 58 7.99 -7.40 -9.44
N GLU A 59 9.18 -7.52 -8.85
CA GLU A 59 10.00 -8.73 -8.93
C GLU A 59 9.39 -9.91 -8.14
N ASP A 60 8.71 -9.62 -7.04
CA ASP A 60 8.01 -10.61 -6.20
C ASP A 60 6.64 -11.02 -6.76
N ASN A 61 6.20 -10.45 -7.89
CA ASN A 61 4.90 -10.71 -8.51
C ASN A 61 4.70 -12.19 -8.88
N HIS A 62 3.44 -12.60 -8.82
CA HIS A 62 2.98 -13.91 -9.26
C HIS A 62 2.08 -13.84 -10.50
N TYR A 63 2.42 -14.66 -11.50
CA TYR A 63 1.68 -14.75 -12.76
C TYR A 63 1.01 -16.10 -12.90
N ASP A 64 -0.11 -16.16 -13.63
CA ASP A 64 -0.89 -17.39 -13.80
C ASP A 64 -0.20 -18.41 -14.72
N ASP A 65 0.61 -17.91 -15.67
CA ASP A 65 1.38 -18.73 -16.62
C ASP A 65 2.86 -18.35 -16.57
N ALA A 66 3.74 -19.35 -16.61
CA ALA A 66 5.19 -19.20 -16.71
C ALA A 66 5.63 -18.51 -18.02
N GLU A 67 4.79 -18.52 -19.05
CA GLU A 67 5.03 -17.82 -20.31
C GLU A 67 4.68 -16.31 -20.25
N THR A 68 4.00 -15.87 -19.18
CA THR A 68 3.67 -14.45 -18.99
C THR A 68 4.95 -13.63 -18.87
N GLN A 69 5.14 -12.66 -19.76
CA GLN A 69 6.26 -11.72 -19.64
C GLN A 69 5.94 -10.68 -18.55
N PRO A 70 6.73 -10.60 -17.47
CA PRO A 70 6.56 -9.56 -16.45
C PRO A 70 6.70 -8.17 -17.06
N LYS A 71 5.77 -7.27 -16.73
CA LYS A 71 5.80 -5.88 -17.15
C LYS A 71 5.67 -4.99 -15.91
N LEU A 72 6.56 -4.00 -15.82
CA LEU A 72 6.46 -2.88 -14.90
C LEU A 72 6.52 -1.59 -15.73
N GLU A 73 5.54 -0.72 -15.56
CA GLU A 73 5.47 0.57 -16.23
C GLU A 73 5.25 1.69 -15.22
N LEU A 74 5.93 2.81 -15.43
CA LEU A 74 5.82 4.02 -14.62
C LEU A 74 5.42 5.17 -15.54
N GLN A 75 4.32 5.85 -15.24
CA GLN A 75 3.86 7.02 -15.98
C GLN A 75 3.75 8.23 -15.05
N LEU A 76 4.20 9.39 -15.54
CA LEU A 76 4.02 10.67 -14.85
C LEU A 76 2.83 11.39 -15.49
N LEU A 77 1.81 11.72 -14.71
CA LEU A 77 0.69 12.53 -15.16
C LEU A 77 0.81 13.96 -14.65
N ALA A 78 0.49 14.90 -15.54
CA ALA A 78 0.46 16.33 -15.24
C ALA A 78 -0.76 16.75 -14.40
N ASP A 79 -1.77 15.88 -14.28
CA ASP A 79 -2.98 16.10 -13.50
C ASP A 79 -3.21 14.90 -12.57
N ASP A 80 -3.81 15.14 -11.39
CA ASP A 80 -4.20 14.09 -10.46
C ASP A 80 -5.62 13.57 -10.78
N PRO A 81 -5.77 12.34 -11.28
CA PRO A 81 -7.07 11.79 -11.64
C PRO A 81 -7.93 11.39 -10.44
N THR A 82 -7.34 11.28 -9.24
CA THR A 82 -8.07 11.00 -8.01
C THR A 82 -8.67 12.26 -7.37
N GLN A 83 -8.30 13.44 -7.90
CA GLN A 83 -8.74 14.76 -7.44
C GLN A 83 -8.48 14.98 -5.94
N HIS A 84 -7.40 14.43 -5.39
CA HIS A 84 -7.06 14.64 -3.99
C HIS A 84 -6.65 16.10 -3.76
N ALA A 85 -7.21 16.72 -2.73
CA ALA A 85 -7.00 18.14 -2.44
C ALA A 85 -5.50 18.45 -2.26
N GLY A 86 -5.00 19.46 -2.95
CA GLY A 86 -3.59 19.88 -2.89
C GLY A 86 -2.63 19.08 -3.77
N CYS A 87 -3.11 18.07 -4.48
CA CYS A 87 -2.31 17.31 -5.45
C CYS A 87 -2.45 17.92 -6.85
N LYS A 88 -1.36 17.88 -7.63
CA LYS A 88 -1.25 18.55 -8.95
C LYS A 88 -0.77 17.60 -10.05
N GLY A 89 -0.67 16.32 -9.77
CA GLY A 89 -0.04 15.35 -10.65
C GLY A 89 0.02 13.99 -9.98
N ALA A 90 0.44 13.01 -10.76
CA ALA A 90 0.26 11.61 -10.42
C ALA A 90 1.44 10.78 -10.94
N VAL A 91 1.77 9.70 -10.24
CA VAL A 91 2.72 8.68 -10.68
C VAL A 91 1.96 7.37 -10.73
N LEU A 92 1.70 6.88 -11.93
CA LEU A 92 1.05 5.59 -12.09
C LEU A 92 2.12 4.53 -12.14
N THR A 93 1.93 3.50 -11.33
CA THR A 93 2.65 2.25 -11.49
C THR A 93 1.69 1.25 -12.10
N TYR A 94 2.18 0.44 -13.03
CA TYR A 94 1.42 -0.65 -13.62
C TYR A 94 2.27 -1.90 -13.62
N ASN A 95 1.66 -3.01 -13.23
CA ASN A 95 2.20 -4.34 -13.46
C ASN A 95 1.09 -5.29 -13.90
N ASN A 96 1.47 -6.38 -14.57
CA ASN A 96 0.53 -7.38 -15.09
C ASN A 96 0.43 -8.62 -14.20
N GLU A 97 0.58 -8.47 -12.89
CA GLU A 97 0.40 -9.55 -11.93
C GLU A 97 -1.04 -10.09 -11.93
N ARG A 98 -1.25 -11.31 -11.41
CA ARG A 98 -2.58 -11.89 -11.11
C ARG A 98 -3.47 -11.06 -10.18
N GLY A 99 -2.95 -9.97 -9.61
CA GLY A 99 -3.61 -9.10 -8.64
C GLY A 99 -3.48 -9.57 -7.19
N PHE A 100 -3.80 -8.66 -6.27
CA PHE A 100 -3.71 -8.87 -4.83
C PHE A 100 -4.76 -9.85 -4.33
N ARG A 101 -4.34 -10.72 -3.43
CA ARG A 101 -5.19 -11.61 -2.64
C ARG A 101 -5.54 -10.97 -1.31
N GLN A 102 -6.48 -11.59 -0.57
CA GLN A 102 -6.83 -11.13 0.77
C GLN A 102 -5.59 -11.02 1.66
N GLU A 103 -4.70 -12.01 1.63
CA GLU A 103 -3.50 -12.03 2.47
C GLU A 103 -2.51 -10.90 2.13
N ASP A 104 -2.47 -10.46 0.87
CA ASP A 104 -1.64 -9.34 0.46
C ASP A 104 -2.20 -8.03 1.04
N ILE A 105 -3.53 -7.86 1.03
CA ILE A 105 -4.20 -6.70 1.61
C ILE A 105 -3.97 -6.64 3.13
N GLU A 106 -4.14 -7.77 3.82
CA GLU A 106 -3.89 -7.88 5.27
C GLU A 106 -2.44 -7.50 5.58
N SER A 107 -1.49 -8.07 4.84
CA SER A 107 -0.05 -7.78 5.02
C SER A 107 0.29 -6.30 4.79
N ILE A 108 -0.38 -5.63 3.85
CA ILE A 108 -0.19 -4.20 3.62
C ILE A 108 -0.86 -3.38 4.73
N CYS A 109 -1.97 -3.85 5.30
CA CYS A 109 -2.66 -3.18 6.40
C CYS A 109 -2.00 -3.44 7.77
N ASP A 110 -1.07 -4.38 7.86
CA ASP A 110 -0.36 -4.69 9.10
C ASP A 110 0.65 -3.64 9.54
N MET A 111 0.85 -3.58 10.86
CA MET A 111 1.78 -2.66 11.53
C MET A 111 3.07 -3.38 11.92
N GLY A 112 3.85 -3.81 10.92
CA GLY A 112 5.22 -4.30 11.11
C GLY A 112 5.38 -5.80 11.39
N GLU A 113 4.36 -6.63 11.18
CA GLU A 113 4.53 -8.08 11.06
C GLU A 113 4.63 -8.45 9.57
N SER A 114 5.83 -8.43 8.97
CA SER A 114 5.99 -8.98 7.62
C SER A 114 6.18 -10.49 7.65
N SER A 115 5.47 -11.19 6.76
CA SER A 115 5.55 -12.63 6.47
C SER A 115 6.93 -13.13 6.00
N LYS A 116 7.91 -12.24 5.76
CA LYS A 116 9.29 -12.60 5.43
C LYS A 116 10.12 -12.87 6.69
N LYS A 117 9.77 -13.91 7.47
CA LYS A 117 10.70 -14.55 8.42
C LYS A 117 11.75 -15.34 7.64
N LYS A 118 12.79 -14.69 7.11
CA LYS A 118 13.99 -15.39 6.62
C LYS A 118 15.27 -14.70 7.12
N THR A 119 15.88 -15.38 8.10
CA THR A 119 17.30 -15.32 8.51
C THR A 119 17.90 -13.93 8.72
N THR A 120 18.04 -13.57 10.00
CA THR A 120 19.06 -12.69 10.55
C THR A 120 20.36 -12.75 9.75
N ARG A 121 20.54 -11.83 8.79
CA ARG A 121 21.86 -11.29 8.53
C ARG A 121 22.06 -10.22 9.59
N GLN A 122 23.03 -10.51 10.45
CA GLN A 122 23.53 -9.66 11.51
C GLN A 122 23.57 -8.19 11.06
N TRP A 123 23.07 -7.29 11.91
CA TRP A 123 23.33 -5.86 11.88
C TRP A 123 24.85 -5.63 12.00
N ASP A 124 25.56 -5.71 10.88
CA ASP A 124 26.97 -5.39 10.82
C ASP A 124 27.12 -3.87 10.63
N ALA A 125 27.23 -3.16 11.77
CA ALA A 125 27.46 -1.72 11.83
C ALA A 125 28.76 -1.23 11.12
N HIS A 126 29.57 -2.15 10.60
CA HIS A 126 30.84 -1.89 9.92
C HIS A 126 30.74 -1.85 8.38
N LYS A 127 29.58 -2.17 7.79
CA LYS A 127 29.31 -1.95 6.37
C LYS A 127 28.18 -0.94 6.24
N GLY A 128 28.52 0.30 5.88
CA GLY A 128 27.60 1.45 5.75
C GLY A 128 26.18 1.05 5.35
N GLY A 129 25.31 0.97 6.36
CA GLY A 129 24.05 0.24 6.31
C GLY A 129 23.04 0.89 5.39
N ARG A 130 22.89 0.34 4.19
CA ARG A 130 21.66 0.45 3.41
C ARG A 130 20.82 -0.79 3.71
N GLY A 131 20.19 -0.80 4.88
CA GLY A 131 19.18 -1.81 5.20
C GLY A 131 18.03 -1.67 4.20
N TYR A 132 17.69 -2.76 3.50
CA TYR A 132 16.53 -2.81 2.62
C TYR A 132 15.27 -2.67 3.48
N ILE A 133 14.42 -1.70 3.17
CA ILE A 133 13.24 -1.40 3.98
C ILE A 133 12.23 -2.56 3.95
N GLY A 134 12.29 -3.40 2.91
CA GLY A 134 11.56 -4.67 2.82
C GLY A 134 11.69 -5.60 4.04
N GLU A 135 12.73 -5.47 4.87
CA GLU A 135 12.93 -6.29 6.09
C GLU A 135 12.02 -5.90 7.28
N LYS A 136 11.44 -4.69 7.28
CA LYS A 136 10.66 -4.15 8.42
C LYS A 136 9.14 -4.24 8.27
N GLY A 137 8.62 -4.76 7.15
CA GLY A 137 7.18 -4.71 6.85
C GLY A 137 6.65 -3.30 6.56
N ILE A 138 7.54 -2.33 6.29
CA ILE A 138 7.20 -0.94 5.95
C ILE A 138 7.49 -0.59 4.49
N GLY A 139 7.90 -1.56 3.66
CA GLY A 139 8.29 -1.37 2.25
C GLY A 139 7.21 -0.65 1.44
N PHE A 140 5.97 -1.12 1.51
CA PHE A 140 4.83 -0.43 0.88
C PHE A 140 4.65 0.99 1.45
N LYS A 141 4.92 1.24 2.74
CA LYS A 141 4.74 2.57 3.34
C LYS A 141 5.68 3.61 2.74
N SER A 142 6.74 3.22 2.04
CA SER A 142 7.62 4.15 1.31
C SER A 142 6.86 5.01 0.28
N VAL A 143 5.71 4.56 -0.23
CA VAL A 143 4.87 5.34 -1.15
C VAL A 143 4.35 6.63 -0.49
N PHE A 144 4.25 6.68 0.84
CA PHE A 144 3.83 7.89 1.57
C PHE A 144 4.92 8.98 1.65
N LYS A 145 6.13 8.71 1.15
CA LYS A 145 7.16 9.74 0.92
C LYS A 145 6.74 10.70 -0.18
N ILE A 146 6.01 10.18 -1.16
CA ILE A 146 5.63 10.90 -2.36
C ILE A 146 4.12 11.15 -2.41
N SER A 147 3.30 10.28 -1.78
CA SER A 147 1.84 10.38 -1.79
C SER A 147 1.19 10.57 -0.43
N PRO A 148 0.31 11.58 -0.25
CA PRO A 148 -0.52 11.66 0.95
C PRO A 148 -1.66 10.64 0.94
N CYS A 149 -2.05 10.10 -0.23
CA CYS A 149 -3.25 9.27 -0.38
C CYS A 149 -3.07 8.20 -1.48
N PRO A 150 -2.22 7.17 -1.26
CA PRO A 150 -1.98 6.13 -2.24
C PRO A 150 -3.25 5.30 -2.49
N HIS A 151 -3.66 5.21 -3.76
CA HIS A 151 -4.75 4.35 -4.21
C HIS A 151 -4.20 3.03 -4.75
N ILE A 152 -4.94 1.93 -4.61
CA ILE A 152 -4.64 0.61 -5.17
C ILE A 152 -5.91 0.12 -5.89
N PHE A 153 -5.75 -0.30 -7.15
CA PHE A 153 -6.84 -0.78 -8.01
C PHE A 153 -6.52 -2.16 -8.59
N SER A 154 -6.53 -3.17 -7.73
CA SER A 154 -6.16 -4.52 -8.13
C SER A 154 -7.35 -5.29 -8.69
N ARG A 155 -7.14 -6.10 -9.71
CA ARG A 155 -8.15 -6.99 -10.28
C ARG A 155 -7.58 -8.39 -10.30
N ASN A 156 -8.34 -9.34 -9.80
CA ASN A 156 -8.00 -10.76 -9.86
C ASN A 156 -9.26 -11.57 -10.22
N GLN A 157 -9.11 -12.89 -10.28
CA GLN A 157 -10.20 -13.82 -10.55
C GLN A 157 -11.32 -13.82 -9.48
N ASP A 158 -11.02 -13.37 -8.26
CA ASP A 158 -11.92 -13.35 -7.10
C ASP A 158 -12.65 -12.00 -6.94
N GLY A 159 -12.25 -10.97 -7.70
CA GLY A 159 -12.89 -9.67 -7.73
C GLY A 159 -11.92 -8.50 -7.95
N ALA A 160 -12.43 -7.30 -7.64
CA ALA A 160 -11.70 -6.04 -7.75
C ALA A 160 -11.46 -5.46 -6.35
N TYR A 161 -10.22 -5.16 -6.00
CA TYR A 161 -9.89 -4.33 -4.84
C TYR A 161 -9.71 -2.89 -5.29
N ASP A 162 -10.60 -2.01 -4.84
CA ASP A 162 -10.58 -0.58 -5.11
C ASP A 162 -10.55 0.18 -3.80
N PHE A 163 -9.35 0.54 -3.36
CA PHE A 163 -9.19 1.18 -2.06
C PHE A 163 -8.00 2.12 -2.04
N LYS A 164 -7.92 2.92 -0.99
CA LYS A 164 -6.83 3.85 -0.76
C LYS A 164 -6.42 3.86 0.69
N PHE A 165 -5.23 4.37 0.94
CA PHE A 165 -4.81 4.78 2.27
C PHE A 165 -4.68 6.29 2.34
N GLN A 166 -4.40 6.80 3.53
CA GLN A 166 -4.12 8.21 3.77
C GLN A 166 -3.04 8.34 4.82
N LYS A 167 -2.20 9.37 4.67
CA LYS A 167 -1.09 9.68 5.59
C LYS A 167 -1.62 10.23 6.91
N ASP A 168 -2.58 11.14 6.82
CA ASP A 168 -3.21 11.76 7.98
C ASP A 168 -4.16 10.78 8.68
N PRO A 169 -4.39 10.94 9.99
CA PRO A 169 -5.31 10.07 10.72
C PRO A 169 -6.71 10.06 10.11
N ASP A 170 -7.24 8.86 9.86
CA ASP A 170 -8.62 8.67 9.43
C ASP A 170 -9.60 9.28 10.45
N GLU A 171 -10.63 9.99 9.98
CA GLU A 171 -11.58 10.69 10.86
C GLU A 171 -12.36 9.76 11.79
N GLU A 172 -12.69 8.56 11.33
CA GLU A 172 -13.48 7.58 12.08
C GLU A 172 -12.59 6.74 12.98
N VAL A 173 -11.45 6.29 12.46
CA VAL A 173 -10.55 5.34 13.14
C VAL A 173 -9.49 6.06 13.97
N GLY A 174 -8.94 7.16 13.49
CA GLY A 174 -7.88 7.93 14.17
C GLY A 174 -6.45 7.42 13.88
N LEU A 175 -6.26 6.67 12.81
CA LEU A 175 -4.98 6.10 12.36
C LEU A 175 -4.72 6.43 10.89
N GLY A 176 -3.47 6.73 10.56
CA GLY A 176 -2.99 6.91 9.17
C GLY A 176 -2.22 5.69 8.69
N PHE A 177 -1.74 5.72 7.45
CA PHE A 177 -0.84 4.75 6.79
C PHE A 177 -1.37 3.32 6.56
N VAL A 178 -2.19 2.79 7.47
CA VAL A 178 -2.53 1.36 7.55
C VAL A 178 -4.02 1.07 7.45
N VAL A 179 -4.88 2.08 7.60
CA VAL A 179 -6.33 1.90 7.50
C VAL A 179 -6.73 2.02 6.03
N PRO A 180 -7.17 0.93 5.37
CA PRO A 180 -7.66 1.02 4.01
C PRO A 180 -9.01 1.73 3.99
N LYS A 181 -9.37 2.38 2.89
CA LYS A 181 -10.69 2.98 2.65
C LYS A 181 -11.15 2.64 1.24
N TRP A 182 -12.33 2.05 1.12
CA TRP A 182 -12.91 1.70 -0.17
C TRP A 182 -13.10 2.95 -1.07
N VAL A 183 -12.99 2.74 -2.38
CA VAL A 183 -13.18 3.75 -3.42
C VAL A 183 -14.32 3.29 -4.33
N ASP A 184 -15.44 4.00 -4.29
CA ASP A 184 -16.62 3.65 -5.11
C ASP A 184 -16.50 4.08 -6.57
N VAL A 185 -15.66 5.09 -6.86
CA VAL A 185 -15.47 5.63 -8.21
C VAL A 185 -14.01 5.50 -8.61
N VAL A 186 -13.74 4.57 -9.53
CA VAL A 186 -12.44 4.36 -10.16
C VAL A 186 -12.41 5.17 -11.46
N PRO A 187 -11.50 6.14 -11.62
CA PRO A 187 -11.36 6.86 -12.88
C PRO A 187 -11.20 5.92 -14.08
N ASP A 188 -11.85 6.22 -15.21
CA ASP A 188 -11.93 5.34 -16.40
C ASP A 188 -10.56 4.90 -16.95
N GLN A 189 -9.55 5.75 -16.78
CA GLN A 189 -8.16 5.47 -17.11
C GLN A 189 -7.51 4.35 -16.28
N PHE A 190 -8.19 3.83 -15.25
CA PHE A 190 -7.72 2.78 -14.35
C PHE A 190 -8.50 1.45 -14.46
N CYS A 191 -9.24 1.19 -15.56
CA CYS A 191 -10.07 -0.03 -15.68
C CYS A 191 -9.32 -1.37 -15.95
N ALA A 192 -8.07 -1.37 -16.39
CA ALA A 192 -7.27 -2.55 -16.72
C ALA A 192 -6.16 -2.86 -15.68
N VAL A 193 -6.48 -3.62 -14.62
CA VAL A 193 -5.56 -4.23 -13.62
C VAL A 193 -4.35 -3.37 -13.24
N PHE A 194 -4.42 -2.65 -12.12
CA PHE A 194 -3.34 -1.75 -11.73
C PHE A 194 -2.99 -1.88 -10.25
N LEU A 195 -1.73 -2.20 -9.96
CA LEU A 195 -1.11 -1.58 -8.79
C LEU A 195 -0.90 -0.10 -9.10
N VAL A 196 -1.99 0.68 -9.20
CA VAL A 196 -1.87 2.14 -9.12
C VAL A 196 -1.16 2.41 -7.79
N ILE A 197 -0.18 3.29 -7.83
CA ILE A 197 0.45 3.87 -6.65
C ILE A 197 0.37 5.36 -6.90
N ASP A 198 -0.85 5.89 -7.00
CA ASP A 198 -1.02 7.32 -7.22
C ASP A 198 -1.10 8.05 -5.90
N VAL A 199 -0.18 8.99 -5.69
CA VAL A 199 -0.39 10.41 -6.05
C VAL A 199 0.89 11.15 -5.63
N VAL A 200 1.82 11.49 -6.52
CA VAL A 200 2.93 12.38 -6.11
C VAL A 200 2.48 13.83 -6.08
N ALA A 201 1.98 14.27 -4.93
CA ALA A 201 2.09 15.67 -4.57
C ALA A 201 3.57 15.94 -4.25
N ALA A 202 4.35 16.26 -5.27
CA ALA A 202 5.52 17.07 -5.02
C ALA A 202 4.98 18.38 -4.43
N LYS A 203 5.18 18.59 -3.12
CA LYS A 203 5.40 19.97 -2.67
C LYS A 203 6.47 20.49 -3.61
N THR A 204 6.16 21.55 -4.35
CA THR A 204 7.14 22.33 -5.08
C THR A 204 8.44 22.33 -4.27
N LEU A 205 9.53 21.86 -4.89
CA LEU A 205 10.88 22.09 -4.37
C LEU A 205 11.05 23.58 -4.05
#